data_AF-A0A7C6IGT7-F1
#
_entry.id   AF-A0A7C6IGT7-F1
#
_cell.length_a   1.000
_cell.length_b   1.000
_cell.length_c   1.000
_cell.angle_alpha   90.00
_cell.angle_beta   90.00
_cell.angle_gamma   90.00
#
_symmetry.space_group_name_H-M   'P 1'
#
loop_
_entity.id
_entity.type
_entity.pdbx_description
1 polymer ?
#
loop_
_entity_poly.entity_id
_entity_poly.type
_entity_poly.pdbx_seq_one_letter_code
_entity_poly.pdbx_strand_id
1 'polypeptide(L)'
;GADGADGDGGRNIAVVSHGAAIRLVAQHLAGIDGDFVFRHPIPNAARIELVRDVDAGAGDAAGSWRLARWGELADNLDARD
;
A
#
# COMPACT_ATOMS: atom_id res chain seq x y z
N GLY A 1 10.16 15.81 -35.68
CA GLY A 1 8.90 15.77 -34.93
C GLY A 1 9.18 14.94 -33.70
N ALA A 2 8.99 15.54 -32.52
CA ALA A 2 9.52 15.11 -31.24
C ALA A 2 8.88 13.82 -30.68
N ASP A 3 9.69 13.18 -29.83
CA ASP A 3 9.38 12.33 -28.68
C ASP A 3 8.38 11.18 -28.89
N GLY A 4 8.83 9.94 -28.97
CA GLY A 4 9.59 9.31 -27.89
C GLY A 4 8.56 8.69 -26.95
N ALA A 5 8.21 7.44 -27.22
CA ALA A 5 7.27 6.68 -26.42
C ALA A 5 7.85 6.44 -25.02
N ASP A 6 7.59 7.38 -24.11
CA ASP A 6 7.75 7.15 -22.68
C ASP A 6 6.69 6.12 -22.29
N GLY A 7 7.13 4.87 -22.17
CA GLY A 7 6.30 3.76 -21.75
C GLY A 7 5.55 4.13 -20.47
N ASP A 8 4.24 3.85 -20.46
CA ASP A 8 3.34 3.95 -19.32
C ASP A 8 3.74 2.95 -18.22
N GLY A 9 4.92 3.16 -17.65
CA GLY A 9 5.36 2.49 -16.43
C GLY A 9 4.47 3.02 -15.32
N GLY A 10 3.49 2.21 -14.89
CA GLY A 10 2.47 2.58 -13.93
C GLY A 10 3.01 3.50 -12.81
N ARG A 11 2.36 4.64 -12.63
CA ARG A 11 2.81 5.67 -11.67
C ARG A 11 2.67 5.15 -10.24
N ASN A 12 3.78 5.16 -9.51
CA ASN A 12 3.78 4.91 -8.07
C ASN A 12 3.44 6.19 -7.30
N ILE A 13 2.60 6.08 -6.27
CA ILE A 13 2.22 7.18 -5.38
C ILE A 13 2.60 6.79 -3.95
N ALA A 14 3.29 7.68 -3.25
CA ALA A 14 3.61 7.51 -1.82
C ALA A 14 2.73 8.45 -0.99
N VAL A 15 2.12 7.91 0.07
CA VAL A 15 1.33 8.67 1.04
C VAL A 15 1.98 8.51 2.41
N VAL A 16 2.34 9.63 3.04
CA VAL A 16 2.88 9.67 4.41
C VAL A 16 1.82 10.24 5.33
N SER A 17 1.43 9.47 6.33
CA SER A 17 0.42 9.86 7.31
C SER A 17 0.61 9.05 8.60
N HIS A 18 -0.31 9.20 9.55
CA HIS A 18 -0.32 8.46 10.81
C HIS A 18 -0.59 6.97 10.55
N GLY A 19 -0.01 6.10 11.39
CA GLY A 19 -0.15 4.65 11.26
C GLY A 19 -1.60 4.16 11.28
N ALA A 20 -2.51 4.83 11.99
CA ALA A 20 -3.94 4.53 11.94
C ALA A 20 -4.58 4.93 10.59
N ALA A 21 -4.24 6.12 10.07
CA ALA A 21 -4.81 6.64 8.84
C ALA A 21 -4.44 5.79 7.62
N ILE A 22 -3.17 5.44 7.45
CA ILE A 22 -2.73 4.61 6.32
C ILE A 22 -3.33 3.21 6.34
N ARG A 23 -3.56 2.65 7.54
CA ARG A 23 -4.23 1.34 7.68
C ARG A 23 -5.71 1.41 7.30
N LEU A 24 -6.43 2.47 7.69
CA LEU A 24 -7.84 2.67 7.29
C LEU A 24 -7.99 2.91 5.78
N VAL A 25 -7.05 3.65 5.17
CA VAL A 25 -7.02 3.79 3.70
C VAL A 25 -6.80 2.44 3.03
N ALA A 26 -5.84 1.65 3.51
CA ALA A 26 -5.59 0.31 2.99
C ALA A 26 -6.78 -0.63 3.20
N GLN A 27 -7.47 -0.53 4.34
CA GLN A 27 -8.69 -1.27 4.62
C GLN A 27 -9.73 -1.03 3.54
N HIS A 28 -10.01 0.24 3.26
CA HIS A 28 -11.02 0.63 2.28
C HIS A 28 -10.60 0.18 0.88
N LEU A 29 -9.42 0.59 0.42
CA LEU A 29 -8.98 0.37 -0.95
C LEU A 29 -8.78 -1.11 -1.29
N ALA A 30 -8.30 -1.92 -0.33
CA ALA A 30 -8.06 -3.34 -0.56
C ALA A 30 -9.12 -4.27 0.04
N GLY A 31 -10.22 -3.72 0.56
CA GLY A 31 -11.30 -4.52 1.17
C GLY A 31 -10.83 -5.40 2.32
N ILE A 32 -9.82 -4.94 3.07
CA ILE A 32 -9.27 -5.70 4.20
C ILE A 32 -10.31 -5.70 5.32
N ASP A 33 -10.40 -6.82 6.03
CA ASP A 33 -11.24 -6.92 7.22
C ASP A 33 -10.87 -5.86 8.27
N GLY A 34 -11.90 -5.23 8.87
CA GLY A 34 -11.69 -4.15 9.82
C GLY A 34 -11.01 -4.62 11.11
N ASP A 35 -11.29 -5.83 11.58
CA ASP A 35 -10.70 -6.36 12.80
C ASP A 35 -9.21 -6.69 12.60
N PHE A 36 -8.82 -7.16 11.41
CA PHE A 36 -7.41 -7.29 11.02
C PHE A 36 -6.64 -5.97 11.17
N VAL A 37 -7.20 -4.86 10.69
CA VAL A 37 -6.54 -3.54 10.75
C VAL A 37 -6.21 -3.11 12.18
N PHE A 38 -7.09 -3.39 13.13
CA PHE A 38 -6.88 -3.06 14.54
C PHE A 38 -5.86 -3.97 15.21
N ARG A 39 -5.87 -5.28 14.89
CA ARG A 39 -4.97 -6.27 15.49
C ARG A 39 -3.55 -6.24 14.95
N HIS A 40 -3.33 -5.65 13.76
CA HIS A 40 -2.02 -5.63 13.10
C HIS A 40 -1.50 -4.19 12.91
N PRO A 41 -1.11 -3.47 13.98
CA PRO A 41 -0.46 -2.18 13.84
C PRO A 41 0.90 -2.33 13.12
N ILE A 42 1.30 -1.29 12.40
CA ILE A 42 2.63 -1.24 11.79
C ILE A 42 3.56 -0.32 12.60
N PRO A 43 4.86 -0.66 12.75
CA PRO A 43 5.83 0.21 13.39
C PRO A 43 6.04 1.54 12.65
N ASN A 44 6.65 2.50 13.35
CA ASN A 44 7.14 3.70 12.68
C ASN A 44 8.13 3.34 11.57
N ALA A 45 8.12 4.12 10.49
CA ALA A 45 8.91 3.90 9.27
C ALA A 45 8.62 2.62 8.47
N ALA A 46 7.68 1.77 8.92
CA ALA A 46 7.14 0.70 8.11
C ALA A 46 6.09 1.23 7.10
N ARG A 47 5.70 0.39 6.13
CA ARG A 47 4.78 0.80 5.05
C ARG A 47 3.76 -0.25 4.67
N ILE A 48 2.72 0.17 3.96
CA ILE A 48 1.73 -0.69 3.31
C ILE A 48 1.87 -0.46 1.80
N GLU A 49 1.95 -1.53 1.03
CA GLU A 49 2.00 -1.46 -0.43
C GLU A 49 0.71 -2.04 -1.00
N LEU A 50 0.08 -1.26 -1.88
CA LEU A 50 -1.12 -1.66 -2.62
C LEU A 50 -0.81 -1.62 -4.11
N VAL A 51 -1.32 -2.61 -4.84
CA VAL A 51 -1.24 -2.66 -6.30
C VAL A 51 -2.63 -2.41 -6.85
N ARG A 52 -2.75 -1.45 -7.76
CA ARG A 52 -4.03 -1.09 -8.38
C ARG A 52 -4.54 -2.28 -9.19
N ASP A 53 -5.81 -2.61 -9.02
CA ASP A 53 -6.51 -3.46 -9.96
C ASP A 53 -7.11 -2.56 -11.05
N VAL A 54 -6.53 -2.63 -12.26
CA VAL A 54 -6.94 -1.76 -13.37
C VAL A 54 -8.29 -2.15 -13.96
N ASP A 55 -8.74 -3.38 -13.73
CA ASP A 55 -10.03 -3.89 -14.19
C ASP A 55 -11.16 -3.55 -13.21
N ALA A 56 -10.82 -3.16 -11.97
CA ALA A 56 -11.77 -2.77 -10.92
C ALA A 56 -12.24 -1.31 -10.99
N GLY A 57 -11.96 -0.60 -12.10
CA GLY A 57 -12.49 0.73 -12.39
C GLY A 57 -11.54 1.90 -12.04
N ALA A 58 -12.08 2.99 -11.50
CA ALA A 58 -11.34 4.22 -11.26
C ALA A 58 -10.32 4.11 -10.09
N GLY A 59 -10.46 3.11 -9.22
CA GLY A 59 -9.55 2.89 -8.08
C GLY A 59 -9.94 3.66 -6.81
N ASP A 60 -11.14 4.24 -6.77
CA ASP A 60 -11.72 4.95 -5.62
C ASP A 60 -12.75 4.10 -4.86
N ALA A 61 -13.27 3.04 -5.48
CA ALA A 61 -14.16 2.08 -4.84
C ALA A 61 -13.43 1.18 -3.84
N ALA A 62 -14.16 0.73 -2.82
CA ALA A 62 -13.64 -0.26 -1.89
C ALA A 62 -13.25 -1.56 -2.61
N GLY A 63 -12.10 -2.13 -2.27
CA GLY A 63 -11.60 -3.37 -2.88
C GLY A 63 -11.05 -3.22 -4.31
N SER A 64 -10.88 -1.99 -4.81
CA SER A 64 -10.29 -1.74 -6.15
C SER A 64 -8.76 -1.85 -6.19
N TRP A 65 -8.13 -2.22 -5.07
CA TRP A 65 -6.70 -2.45 -4.95
C TRP A 65 -6.42 -3.79 -4.29
N ARG A 66 -5.23 -4.32 -4.50
CA ARG A 66 -4.77 -5.56 -3.90
C ARG A 66 -3.63 -5.28 -2.93
N LEU A 67 -3.72 -5.83 -1.72
CA LEU A 67 -2.65 -5.74 -0.72
C LEU A 67 -1.42 -6.53 -1.19
N ALA A 68 -0.28 -5.84 -1.34
CA ALA A 68 1.00 -6.44 -1.68
C ALA A 68 1.93 -6.57 -0.48
N ARG A 69 1.87 -5.61 0.47
CA ARG A 69 2.69 -5.61 1.69
C ARG A 69 1.95 -4.97 2.85
N TRP A 70 2.14 -5.51 4.05
CA TRP A 70 1.70 -4.91 5.31
C TRP A 70 2.86 -4.89 6.32
N GLY A 71 3.44 -3.72 6.55
CA GLY A 71 4.61 -3.56 7.42
C GLY A 71 5.94 -3.96 6.75
N GLU A 72 6.95 -4.22 7.57
CA GLU A 72 8.23 -4.78 7.13
C GLU A 72 8.12 -6.32 7.14
N LEU A 73 8.29 -6.97 5.99
CA LEU A 73 8.68 -8.40 5.97
C LEU A 73 10.19 -8.46 5.76
N ALA A 74 10.93 -8.27 6.86
CA ALA A 74 12.30 -8.72 7.05
C ALA A 74 12.53 -8.74 8.57
N ASP A 75 12.11 -9.82 9.24
CA ASP A 75 12.77 -10.15 10.49
C ASP A 75 14.24 -10.47 10.17
N ASN A 76 15.10 -9.60 10.70
CA ASN A 76 16.50 -9.82 11.04
C ASN A 76 17.57 -9.62 9.95
N LEU A 77 18.21 -8.44 9.98
CA LEU A 77 19.68 -8.36 9.97
C LEU A 77 20.14 -7.36 11.05
N ASP A 78 20.88 -7.91 12.00
CA ASP A 78 21.72 -7.29 13.03
C ASP A 78 21.01 -6.70 14.26
N ALA A 79 20.82 -7.59 15.23
CA ALA A 79 21.28 -7.33 16.58
C ALA A 79 22.65 -6.60 16.54
N ARG A 80 22.65 -5.33 16.92
CA ARG A 80 23.81 -4.65 17.47
C ARG A 80 23.45 -4.19 18.87
N ASP A 81 23.68 -5.12 19.79
CA ASP A 81 24.35 -4.78 21.03
C ASP A 81 25.78 -4.30 20.72
#